data_AF-A0A1G6HQ99-F1
#
_entry.id   AF-A0A1G6HQ99-F1
#
_cell.length_a   1.000
_cell.length_b   1.000
_cell.length_c   1.000
_cell.angle_alpha   90.00
_cell.angle_beta   90.00
_cell.angle_gamma   90.00
#
_symmetry.space_group_name_H-M   'P 1'
#
loop_
_entity.id
_entity.type
_entity.pdbx_description
1 polymer ?
#
loop_
_entity_poly.entity_id
_entity_poly.type
_entity_poly.pdbx_seq_one_letter_code
_entity_poly.pdbx_strand_id
1 'polypeptide(L)'
;MAVKRQDAWTPDDDLVLAEVTLRHIREGGTQLNAFEEVAEKLGRTPAACGFRWNSLVRKKYEAAIQIAKAQRQKKKQKTQSVRHRAGGGGELELGQDRIASLDAIIRFLRQHKSEVMEMKKRQQDLEKELEEQEEKLQLLGQENEEMKGRLNHVQTDYRVVNDDYKALIQIMDRARKLALLEEEEEPESKAKFRMESNGNLERMDK
;
A
#
# COMPACT_ATOMS: atom_id res chain seq x y z
N MET A 1 -12.14 15.32 -36.60
CA MET A 1 -11.40 14.11 -37.02
C MET A 1 -11.14 13.27 -35.79
N ALA A 2 -11.62 12.03 -35.74
CA ALA A 2 -11.41 11.15 -34.60
C ALA A 2 -9.96 10.63 -34.63
N VAL A 3 -9.12 11.12 -33.71
CA VAL A 3 -7.75 10.63 -33.52
C VAL A 3 -7.85 9.20 -32.99
N LYS A 4 -7.42 8.22 -33.79
CA LYS A 4 -7.33 6.82 -33.37
C LYS A 4 -6.41 6.72 -32.15
N ARG A 5 -6.95 6.24 -31.03
CA ARG A 5 -6.16 5.94 -29.83
C ARG A 5 -5.16 4.84 -30.13
N GLN A 6 -3.88 5.12 -29.90
CA GLN A 6 -2.82 4.12 -29.84
C GLN A 6 -2.66 3.70 -28.37
N ASP A 7 -3.38 2.65 -27.96
CA ASP A 7 -3.47 2.27 -26.54
C ASP A 7 -2.27 1.44 -26.04
N ALA A 8 -1.43 0.90 -26.91
CA ALA A 8 -0.30 0.06 -26.52
C ALA A 8 1.05 0.71 -26.85
N TRP A 9 1.96 0.74 -25.87
CA TRP A 9 3.36 1.12 -26.04
C TRP A 9 4.17 -0.05 -26.58
N THR A 10 4.96 0.19 -27.62
CA THR A 10 5.89 -0.80 -28.18
C THR A 10 7.32 -0.63 -27.63
N PRO A 11 8.19 -1.65 -27.74
CA PRO A 11 9.61 -1.49 -27.44
C PRO A 11 10.30 -0.42 -28.30
N ASP A 12 9.86 -0.24 -29.54
CA ASP A 12 10.39 0.78 -30.45
C ASP A 12 10.00 2.19 -29.99
N ASP A 13 8.78 2.36 -29.49
CA ASP A 13 8.35 3.61 -28.85
C ASP A 13 9.22 3.95 -27.63
N ASP A 14 9.55 2.93 -26.83
CA ASP A 14 10.43 3.07 -25.65
C ASP A 14 11.87 3.44 -26.06
N LEU A 15 12.36 2.91 -27.19
CA LEU A 15 13.67 3.26 -27.75
C LEU A 15 13.71 4.73 -28.19
N VAL A 16 12.70 5.19 -28.94
CA VAL A 16 12.59 6.58 -29.39
C VAL A 16 12.51 7.53 -28.19
N LEU A 17 11.70 7.18 -27.18
CA LEU A 17 11.59 7.95 -25.94
C LEU A 17 12.93 8.03 -25.19
N ALA A 18 13.68 6.92 -25.12
CA ALA A 18 14.98 6.87 -24.47
C ALA A 18 16.03 7.70 -25.20
N GLU A 19 16.14 7.55 -26.52
CA GLU A 19 17.13 8.25 -27.33
C GLU A 19 16.99 9.77 -27.22
N VAL A 20 15.77 10.28 -27.45
CA VAL A 20 15.49 11.72 -27.40
C VAL A 20 15.71 12.28 -26.00
N THR A 21 15.24 11.57 -24.96
CA THR A 21 15.43 12.02 -23.57
C THR A 21 16.91 12.04 -23.17
N LEU A 22 17.69 11.01 -23.54
CA LEU A 22 19.12 10.98 -23.27
C LEU A 22 19.87 12.08 -24.04
N ARG A 23 19.46 12.40 -25.27
CA ARG A 23 20.02 13.51 -26.05
C ARG A 23 19.79 14.85 -25.34
N HIS A 24 18.55 15.14 -24.92
CA HIS A 24 18.25 16.35 -24.16
C HIS A 24 19.04 16.43 -22.86
N ILE A 25 19.26 15.30 -22.15
CA ILE A 25 20.11 15.28 -20.95
C ILE A 25 21.57 15.64 -21.27
N ARG A 26 22.14 15.13 -22.37
CA ARG A 26 23.52 15.46 -22.80
C ARG A 26 23.66 16.93 -23.21
N GLU A 27 22.67 17.44 -23.91
CA GLU A 27 22.63 18.81 -24.44
C GLU A 27 22.26 19.85 -23.37
N GLY A 28 21.67 19.40 -22.26
CA GLY A 28 21.24 20.23 -21.15
C GLY A 28 19.83 20.79 -21.26
N GLY A 29 19.00 20.21 -22.15
CA GLY A 29 17.57 20.46 -22.25
C GLY A 29 16.79 19.91 -21.05
N THR A 30 15.52 20.32 -20.96
CA THR A 30 14.59 19.84 -19.94
C THR A 30 13.92 18.54 -20.37
N GLN A 31 13.45 17.74 -19.41
CA GLN A 31 12.67 16.54 -19.73
C GLN A 31 11.34 16.89 -20.40
N LEU A 32 10.75 18.05 -20.08
CA LEU A 32 9.52 18.53 -20.72
C LEU A 32 9.72 18.74 -22.23
N ASN A 33 10.79 19.41 -22.63
CA ASN A 33 11.11 19.61 -24.05
C ASN A 33 11.36 18.27 -24.76
N ALA A 34 12.01 17.32 -24.08
CA ALA A 34 12.19 15.98 -24.62
C ALA A 34 10.86 15.24 -24.82
N PHE A 35 9.93 15.35 -23.86
CA PHE A 35 8.62 14.71 -23.95
C PHE A 35 7.70 15.36 -24.97
N GLU A 36 7.80 16.68 -25.17
CA GLU A 36 7.10 17.38 -26.26
C GLU A 36 7.58 16.89 -27.62
N GLU A 37 8.90 16.78 -27.81
CA GLU A 37 9.47 16.30 -29.07
C GLU A 37 9.11 14.83 -29.34
N VAL A 38 9.11 13.97 -28.32
CA VAL A 38 8.70 12.56 -28.47
C VAL A 38 7.20 12.43 -28.71
N ALA A 39 6.41 13.27 -28.05
CA ALA A 39 4.95 13.32 -28.22
C ALA A 39 4.57 13.65 -29.67
N GLU A 40 5.24 14.62 -30.28
CA GLU A 40 5.03 14.96 -31.69
C GLU A 40 5.42 13.79 -32.62
N LYS A 41 6.58 13.15 -32.36
CA LYS A 41 7.07 12.02 -33.18
C LYS A 41 6.21 10.77 -33.10
N LEU A 42 5.72 10.44 -31.90
CA LEU A 42 4.91 9.24 -31.67
C LEU A 42 3.40 9.52 -31.79
N GLY A 43 3.00 10.76 -32.07
CA GLY A 43 1.58 11.16 -32.09
C GLY A 43 0.87 10.97 -30.75
N ARG A 44 1.60 11.12 -29.64
CA ARG A 44 1.10 10.98 -28.26
C ARG A 44 1.09 12.32 -27.52
N THR A 45 0.66 12.33 -26.26
CA THR A 45 0.74 13.53 -25.42
C THR A 45 2.04 13.57 -24.62
N PRO A 46 2.59 14.75 -24.31
CA PRO A 46 3.80 14.87 -23.48
C PRO A 46 3.62 14.22 -22.10
N ALA A 47 2.41 14.32 -21.54
CA ALA A 47 2.04 13.67 -20.27
C ALA A 47 2.12 12.13 -20.35
N ALA A 48 1.65 11.53 -21.46
CA ALA A 48 1.75 10.08 -21.66
C ALA A 48 3.21 9.62 -21.80
N CYS A 49 4.04 10.39 -22.51
CA CYS A 49 5.48 10.14 -22.62
C CYS A 49 6.17 10.21 -21.26
N GLY A 50 5.83 11.20 -20.44
CA GLY A 50 6.32 11.32 -19.06
C GLY A 50 5.91 10.14 -18.17
N PHE A 51 4.65 9.69 -18.25
CA PHE A 51 4.19 8.54 -17.49
C PHE A 51 4.93 7.25 -17.90
N ARG A 52 5.11 7.00 -19.20
CA ARG A 52 5.86 5.85 -19.70
C ARG A 52 7.33 5.89 -19.28
N TRP A 53 7.94 7.07 -19.38
CA TRP A 53 9.31 7.30 -18.96
C TRP A 53 9.51 6.93 -17.48
N ASN A 54 8.68 7.49 -16.60
CA ASN A 54 8.82 7.28 -15.15
C ASN A 54 8.50 5.85 -14.72
N SER A 55 7.54 5.21 -15.38
CA SER A 55 7.07 3.88 -14.98
C SER A 55 8.06 2.77 -15.35
N LEU A 56 8.69 2.85 -16.52
CA LEU A 56 9.44 1.73 -17.10
C LEU A 56 10.78 2.14 -17.73
N VAL A 57 10.77 3.10 -18.67
CA VAL A 57 11.95 3.38 -19.51
C VAL A 57 13.11 3.92 -18.68
N ARG A 58 12.86 4.82 -17.72
CA ARG A 58 13.89 5.36 -16.83
C ARG A 58 14.66 4.26 -16.09
N LYS A 59 13.95 3.25 -15.57
CA LYS A 59 14.56 2.13 -14.83
C LYS A 59 15.43 1.26 -15.74
N LYS A 60 14.98 1.02 -16.98
CA LYS A 60 15.74 0.23 -17.97
C LYS A 60 17.03 0.92 -18.42
N TYR A 61 17.04 2.25 -18.52
CA TYR A 61 18.15 3.03 -19.07
C TYR A 61 18.98 3.79 -18.02
N GLU A 62 18.92 3.40 -16.74
CA GLU A 62 19.60 4.12 -15.64
C GLU A 62 21.10 4.33 -15.91
N ALA A 63 21.82 3.30 -16.35
CA ALA A 63 23.24 3.40 -16.68
C ALA A 63 23.51 4.45 -17.79
N ALA A 64 22.68 4.47 -18.84
CA ALA A 64 22.80 5.43 -19.93
C ALA A 64 22.50 6.87 -19.46
N ILE A 65 21.54 7.05 -18.54
CA ILE A 65 21.23 8.34 -17.93
C ILE A 65 22.44 8.88 -17.16
N GLN A 66 23.13 8.04 -16.38
CA GLN A 66 24.32 8.44 -15.65
C GLN A 66 25.45 8.88 -16.59
N ILE A 67 25.68 8.12 -17.66
CA ILE A 67 26.67 8.47 -18.69
C ILE A 67 26.31 9.81 -19.36
N ALA A 68 25.03 10.03 -19.72
CA ALA A 68 24.56 11.26 -20.32
C ALA A 68 24.75 12.49 -19.39
N LYS A 69 24.47 12.34 -18.09
CA LYS A 69 24.72 13.38 -17.08
C LYS A 69 26.21 13.71 -16.93
N ALA A 70 27.06 12.69 -16.89
CA ALA A 70 28.51 12.87 -16.82
C ALA A 70 29.06 13.61 -18.05
N GLN A 71 28.55 13.31 -19.24
CA GLN A 71 28.92 14.00 -20.48
C GLN A 71 28.50 15.49 -20.45
N ARG A 72 27.30 15.81 -19.96
CA ARG A 72 26.84 17.20 -19.78
C ARG A 72 27.79 17.98 -18.87
N GLN A 73 28.19 17.38 -17.74
CA GLN A 73 29.09 18.03 -16.77
C GLN A 73 30.47 18.30 -17.38
N LYS A 74 31.04 17.34 -18.12
CA LYS A 74 32.32 17.53 -18.83
C LYS A 74 32.23 18.63 -19.91
N LYS A 75 31.11 18.73 -20.63
CA LYS A 75 30.90 19.79 -21.64
C LYS A 75 30.83 21.17 -20.99
N LYS A 76 30.14 21.31 -19.86
CA LYS A 76 30.07 22.57 -19.09
C LYS A 76 31.44 23.05 -18.60
N GLN A 77 32.30 22.14 -18.15
CA GLN A 77 33.68 22.47 -17.72
C GLN A 77 34.56 22.96 -18.88
N LYS A 78 34.46 22.35 -20.07
CA LYS A 78 35.22 22.79 -21.26
C LYS A 78 34.82 24.20 -21.71
N THR A 79 33.53 24.55 -21.71
CA THR A 79 33.07 25.88 -22.15
C THR A 79 33.53 27.00 -21.21
N GLN A 80 33.64 26.74 -19.90
CA GLN A 80 34.19 27.71 -18.94
C GLN A 80 35.70 27.92 -19.11
N SER A 81 36.45 26.88 -19.47
CA SER A 81 37.91 26.99 -19.67
C SER A 81 38.29 27.79 -20.94
N VAL A 82 37.49 27.72 -22.01
CA VAL A 82 37.77 28.44 -23.27
C VAL A 82 37.53 29.95 -23.12
N ARG A 83 36.56 30.37 -22.31
CA ARG A 83 36.22 31.80 -22.10
C ARG A 83 37.34 32.57 -21.38
N HIS A 84 38.17 31.90 -20.58
CA HIS A 84 39.33 32.49 -19.89
C HIS A 84 40.57 32.69 -20.78
N ARG A 85 40.61 32.13 -21.99
CA ARG A 85 41.78 32.22 -22.89
C ARG A 85 41.71 33.33 -23.94
N ALA A 86 40.57 34.02 -24.08
CA ALA A 86 40.35 35.00 -25.14
C ALA A 86 40.36 36.48 -24.69
N GLY A 87 40.53 36.79 -23.40
CA GLY A 87 40.56 38.16 -22.89
C GLY A 87 41.96 38.58 -22.40
N GLY A 88 42.71 39.29 -23.25
CA GLY A 88 43.96 39.94 -22.85
C GLY A 88 43.68 41.32 -22.22
N GLY A 89 43.75 41.39 -20.88
CA GLY A 89 43.52 42.61 -20.08
C GLY A 89 43.69 42.32 -18.58
N GLY A 90 44.86 41.81 -18.18
CA GLY A 90 44.96 40.80 -17.12
C GLY A 90 45.37 41.21 -15.70
N GLU A 91 45.06 42.40 -15.17
CA GLU A 91 45.38 42.65 -13.74
C GLU A 91 44.26 43.26 -12.88
N LEU A 92 43.49 44.24 -13.37
CA LEU A 92 42.40 44.84 -12.59
C LEU A 92 41.06 44.08 -12.71
N GLU A 93 40.74 43.53 -13.89
CA GLU A 93 39.51 42.74 -14.11
C GLU A 93 39.59 41.36 -13.44
N LEU A 94 40.78 40.73 -13.41
CA LEU A 94 40.98 39.43 -12.75
C LEU A 94 40.78 39.50 -11.23
N GLY A 95 41.03 40.65 -10.61
CA GLY A 95 40.72 40.89 -9.19
C GLY A 95 39.22 40.99 -8.94
N GLN A 96 38.50 41.76 -9.76
CA GLN A 96 37.05 41.93 -9.66
C GLN A 96 36.29 40.64 -9.98
N ASP A 97 36.70 39.87 -10.99
CA ASP A 97 36.11 38.56 -11.31
C ASP A 97 36.34 37.54 -10.19
N ARG A 98 37.51 37.56 -9.54
CA ARG A 98 37.79 36.72 -8.37
C ARG A 98 36.93 37.12 -7.17
N ILE A 99 36.74 38.42 -6.92
CA ILE A 99 35.89 38.92 -5.84
C ILE A 99 34.41 38.59 -6.11
N ALA A 100 33.92 38.83 -7.34
CA ALA A 100 32.57 38.47 -7.75
C ALA A 100 32.33 36.94 -7.70
N SER A 101 33.37 36.15 -8.02
CA SER A 101 33.36 34.69 -7.87
C SER A 101 33.31 34.26 -6.41
N LEU A 102 34.07 34.91 -5.52
CA LEU A 102 34.01 34.67 -4.07
C LEU A 102 32.64 35.06 -3.49
N ASP A 103 32.05 36.16 -3.93
CA ASP A 103 30.69 36.55 -3.53
C ASP A 103 29.62 35.58 -4.03
N ALA A 104 29.81 35.00 -5.21
CA ALA A 104 28.94 33.93 -5.71
C ALA A 104 29.10 32.65 -4.88
N ILE A 105 30.33 32.30 -4.48
CA ILE A 105 30.62 31.16 -3.59
C ILE A 105 30.00 31.40 -2.20
N ILE A 106 30.12 32.61 -1.64
CA ILE A 106 29.53 32.96 -0.34
C ILE A 106 28.01 32.85 -0.40
N ARG A 107 27.37 33.35 -1.46
CA ARG A 107 25.92 33.20 -1.65
C ARG A 107 25.52 31.73 -1.75
N PHE A 108 26.25 30.94 -2.53
CA PHE A 108 26.01 29.50 -2.65
C PHE A 108 26.16 28.78 -1.29
N LEU A 109 27.20 29.07 -0.53
CA LEU A 109 27.41 28.46 0.79
C LEU A 109 26.33 28.87 1.81
N ARG A 110 25.86 30.12 1.75
CA ARG A 110 24.74 30.59 2.59
C ARG A 110 23.43 29.89 2.23
N GLN A 111 23.14 29.75 0.94
CA GLN A 111 21.98 29.01 0.45
C GLN A 111 22.08 27.52 0.84
N HIS A 112 23.25 26.90 0.65
CA HIS A 112 23.45 25.51 1.04
C HIS A 112 23.31 25.32 2.56
N LYS A 113 23.75 26.29 3.37
CA LYS A 113 23.54 26.30 4.81
C LYS A 113 22.04 26.38 5.16
N SER A 114 21.26 27.24 4.50
CA SER A 114 19.81 27.30 4.73
C SER A 114 19.11 26.02 4.30
N GLU A 115 19.48 25.45 3.15
CA GLU A 115 18.95 24.17 2.67
C GLU A 115 19.24 23.04 3.66
N VAL A 116 20.47 22.96 4.19
CA VAL A 116 20.83 21.96 5.22
C VAL A 116 20.02 22.17 6.51
N MET A 117 19.77 23.41 6.93
CA MET A 117 18.93 23.68 8.11
C MET A 117 17.47 23.27 7.88
N GLU A 118 16.91 23.59 6.72
CA GLU A 118 15.54 23.20 6.35
C GLU A 118 15.40 21.67 6.22
N MET A 119 16.42 21.00 5.70
CA MET A 119 16.45 19.53 5.63
C MET A 119 16.53 18.91 7.02
N LYS A 120 17.36 19.45 7.92
CA LYS A 120 17.42 18.99 9.31
C LYS A 120 16.11 19.19 10.05
N LYS A 121 15.44 20.35 9.87
CA LYS A 121 14.13 20.60 10.47
C LYS A 121 13.09 19.62 9.95
N ARG A 122 13.02 19.42 8.63
CA ARG A 122 12.12 18.44 8.02
C ARG A 122 12.39 17.02 8.52
N GLN A 123 13.66 16.65 8.70
CA GLN A 123 14.03 15.36 9.25
C GLN A 123 13.51 15.19 10.68
N GLN A 124 13.67 16.21 11.54
CA GLN A 124 13.14 16.18 12.91
C GLN A 124 11.62 16.11 12.94
N ASP A 125 10.93 16.87 12.09
CA ASP A 125 9.46 16.84 11.99
C ASP A 125 8.97 15.43 11.56
N LEU A 126 9.65 14.81 10.60
CA LEU A 126 9.34 13.44 10.14
C LEU A 126 9.66 12.38 11.20
N GLU A 127 10.76 12.51 11.93
CA GLU A 127 11.11 11.61 13.04
C GLU A 127 10.04 11.64 14.13
N LYS A 128 9.53 12.83 14.45
CA LYS A 128 8.43 12.98 15.41
C LYS A 128 7.12 12.38 14.90
N GLU A 129 6.78 12.61 13.63
CA GLU A 129 5.57 12.01 13.04
C GLU A 129 5.67 10.49 13.00
N LEU A 130 6.85 9.92 12.74
CA LEU A 130 7.10 8.49 12.80
C LEU A 130 6.81 7.93 14.19
N GLU A 131 7.35 8.57 15.24
CA GLU A 131 7.14 8.17 16.63
C GLU A 131 5.64 8.20 17.01
N GLU A 132 4.93 9.28 16.66
CA GLU A 132 3.49 9.39 16.90
C GLU A 132 2.66 8.32 16.15
N GLN A 133 3.08 7.91 14.95
CA GLN A 133 2.42 6.85 14.19
C GLN A 133 2.72 5.46 14.76
N GLU A 134 3.95 5.23 15.22
CA GLU A 134 4.33 3.98 15.89
C GLU A 134 3.53 3.77 17.18
N GLU A 135 3.36 4.81 18.00
CA GLU A 135 2.51 4.75 19.19
C GLU A 135 1.05 4.42 18.84
N LYS A 136 0.49 5.07 17.82
CA LYS A 136 -0.88 4.78 17.35
C LYS A 136 -1.04 3.35 16.86
N LEU A 137 -0.05 2.84 16.11
CA LEU A 137 -0.06 1.46 15.64
C LEU A 137 0.00 0.46 16.81
N GLN A 138 0.77 0.76 17.85
CA GLN A 138 0.79 -0.07 19.06
C GLN A 138 -0.56 -0.07 19.77
N LEU A 139 -1.17 1.11 19.97
CA LEU A 139 -2.49 1.22 20.62
C LEU A 139 -3.58 0.48 19.84
N LEU A 140 -3.65 0.71 18.52
CA LEU A 140 -4.60 0.00 17.65
C LEU A 140 -4.32 -1.51 17.62
N GLY A 141 -3.05 -1.92 17.70
CA GLY A 141 -2.66 -3.32 17.82
C GLY A 141 -3.23 -3.96 19.09
N GLN A 142 -3.06 -3.29 20.23
CA GLN A 142 -3.59 -3.75 21.52
C GLN A 142 -5.12 -3.81 21.52
N GLU A 143 -5.79 -2.78 21.01
CA GLU A 143 -7.26 -2.76 20.90
C GLU A 143 -7.78 -3.89 20.01
N ASN A 144 -7.09 -4.16 18.89
CA ASN A 144 -7.47 -5.24 17.98
C ASN A 144 -7.27 -6.62 18.63
N GLU A 145 -6.20 -6.83 19.39
CA GLU A 145 -6.02 -8.06 20.16
C GLU A 145 -7.09 -8.23 21.25
N GLU A 146 -7.43 -7.16 21.97
CA GLU A 146 -8.48 -7.18 22.97
C GLU A 146 -9.84 -7.52 22.36
N MET A 147 -10.20 -6.86 21.25
CA MET A 147 -11.45 -7.11 20.55
C MET A 147 -11.53 -8.52 19.97
N LYS A 148 -10.42 -9.06 19.44
CA LYS A 148 -10.33 -10.47 19.04
C LYS A 148 -10.51 -11.41 20.22
N GLY A 149 -9.93 -11.10 21.38
CA GLY A 149 -10.11 -11.86 22.61
C GLY A 149 -11.58 -11.91 23.03
N ARG A 150 -12.25 -10.75 23.06
CA ARG A 150 -13.69 -10.64 23.35
C ARG A 150 -14.54 -11.41 22.34
N LEU A 151 -14.22 -11.29 21.06
CA LEU A 151 -14.91 -12.03 19.99
C LEU A 151 -14.79 -13.54 20.18
N ASN A 152 -13.59 -14.04 20.47
CA ASN A 152 -13.33 -15.45 20.72
C ASN A 152 -14.08 -15.96 21.96
N HIS A 153 -14.14 -15.15 23.02
CA HIS A 153 -14.88 -15.49 24.23
C HIS A 153 -16.38 -15.63 23.93
N VAL A 154 -16.98 -14.62 23.31
CA VAL A 154 -18.40 -14.65 22.92
C VAL A 154 -18.70 -15.81 21.96
N GLN A 155 -17.80 -16.10 21.01
CA GLN A 155 -17.95 -17.21 20.09
C GLN A 155 -17.89 -18.57 20.80
N THR A 156 -17.04 -18.69 21.83
CA THR A 156 -16.94 -19.90 22.64
C THR A 156 -18.20 -20.08 23.49
N ASP A 157 -18.67 -19.03 24.16
CA ASP A 157 -19.89 -19.05 24.95
C ASP A 157 -21.10 -19.38 24.09
N TYR A 158 -21.20 -18.78 22.90
CA TYR A 158 -22.25 -19.09 21.94
C TYR A 158 -22.23 -20.56 21.52
N ARG A 159 -21.04 -21.14 21.34
CA ARG A 159 -20.90 -22.56 21.01
C ARG A 159 -21.35 -23.45 22.16
N VAL A 160 -20.94 -23.15 23.40
CA VAL A 160 -21.35 -23.90 24.60
C VAL A 160 -22.88 -23.86 24.75
N VAL A 161 -23.48 -22.67 24.68
CA VAL A 161 -24.93 -22.51 24.78
C VAL A 161 -25.65 -23.27 23.66
N ASN A 162 -25.15 -23.22 22.42
CA ASN A 162 -25.74 -23.97 21.31
C ASN A 162 -25.65 -25.49 21.51
N ASP A 163 -24.53 -26.00 22.04
CA ASP A 163 -24.37 -27.42 22.33
C ASP A 163 -25.29 -27.86 23.49
N ASP A 164 -25.46 -27.03 24.52
CA ASP A 164 -26.45 -27.25 25.59
C ASP A 164 -27.89 -27.23 25.07
N TYR A 165 -28.23 -26.29 24.17
CA TYR A 165 -29.53 -26.25 23.51
C TYR A 165 -29.81 -27.53 22.72
N LYS A 166 -28.83 -28.07 21.99
CA LYS A 166 -28.97 -29.35 21.28
C LYS A 166 -29.17 -30.51 22.27
N ALA A 167 -28.45 -30.53 23.38
CA ALA A 167 -28.61 -31.55 24.41
C ALA A 167 -30.02 -31.50 25.02
N LEU A 168 -30.55 -30.30 25.30
CA LEU A 168 -31.91 -30.12 25.79
C LEU A 168 -32.96 -30.66 24.81
N ILE A 169 -32.79 -30.38 23.52
CA ILE A 169 -33.68 -30.92 22.46
C ILE A 169 -33.63 -32.44 22.43
N GLN A 170 -32.43 -33.05 22.52
CA GLN A 170 -32.29 -34.51 22.56
C GLN A 170 -32.95 -35.13 23.80
N ILE A 171 -32.83 -34.49 24.97
CA ILE A 171 -33.52 -34.93 26.19
C ILE A 171 -35.04 -34.82 26.02
N MET A 172 -35.53 -33.71 25.46
CA MET A 172 -36.96 -33.53 25.17
C MET A 172 -37.48 -34.61 24.21
N ASP A 173 -36.77 -34.92 23.13
CA ASP A 173 -37.17 -35.96 22.18
C ASP A 173 -37.12 -37.36 22.80
N ARG A 174 -36.17 -37.62 23.69
CA ARG A 174 -36.08 -38.88 24.43
C ARG A 174 -37.23 -39.02 25.44
N ALA A 175 -37.54 -37.96 26.19
CA ALA A 175 -38.68 -37.92 27.11
C ALA A 175 -40.01 -38.09 26.34
N ARG A 176 -40.15 -37.45 25.17
CA ARG A 176 -41.32 -37.61 24.29
C ARG A 176 -41.49 -39.06 23.83
N LYS A 177 -40.40 -39.74 23.44
CA LYS A 177 -40.43 -41.16 23.07
C LYS A 177 -40.80 -42.08 24.23
N LEU A 178 -40.28 -41.83 25.44
CA LEU A 178 -40.62 -42.62 26.62
C LEU A 178 -42.09 -42.45 27.03
N ALA A 179 -42.63 -41.22 27.00
CA ALA A 179 -44.05 -40.98 27.29
C ALA A 179 -44.97 -41.67 26.29
N LEU A 180 -44.60 -41.71 25.00
CA LEU A 180 -45.36 -42.44 23.98
C LEU A 180 -45.32 -43.96 24.22
N LEU A 181 -44.18 -44.49 24.65
CA LEU A 181 -44.03 -45.91 24.99
C LEU A 181 -44.77 -46.29 26.28
N GLU A 182 -44.87 -45.41 27.27
CA GLU A 182 -45.71 -45.62 28.45
C GLU A 182 -47.21 -45.63 28.10
N GLU A 183 -47.65 -44.89 27.08
CA GLU A 183 -49.03 -44.98 26.55
C GLU A 183 -49.29 -46.30 25.80
N GLU A 184 -48.27 -46.90 25.17
CA GLU A 184 -48.36 -48.23 24.52
C GLU A 184 -48.19 -49.40 25.51
N GLU A 185 -47.45 -49.21 26.61
CA GLU A 185 -47.22 -50.20 27.67
C GLU A 185 -48.22 -50.15 28.83
N GLU A 186 -49.14 -49.16 28.91
CA GLU A 186 -50.34 -49.30 29.77
C GLU A 186 -51.09 -50.53 29.27
N PRO A 187 -51.03 -51.66 29.99
CA PRO A 187 -51.65 -52.87 29.49
C PRO A 187 -53.15 -52.63 29.56
N GLU A 188 -53.85 -52.86 28.46
CA GLU A 188 -55.29 -53.17 28.48
C GLU A 188 -55.64 -54.35 29.44
N SER A 189 -54.64 -54.95 30.11
CA SER A 189 -54.71 -56.09 31.00
C SER A 189 -54.55 -55.78 32.50
N LYS A 190 -54.85 -54.58 33.00
CA LYS A 190 -55.14 -54.44 34.46
C LYS A 190 -56.48 -55.12 34.73
N ALA A 191 -56.44 -56.44 34.93
CA ALA A 191 -57.61 -57.25 35.31
C ALA A 191 -58.23 -56.62 36.57
N LYS A 192 -59.50 -56.21 36.48
CA LYS A 192 -60.22 -55.65 37.62
C LYS A 192 -60.59 -56.80 38.54
N PHE A 193 -60.12 -56.78 39.78
CA PHE A 193 -60.51 -57.77 40.77
C PHE A 193 -61.58 -57.18 41.68
N ARG A 194 -62.61 -57.95 42.00
CA ARG A 194 -63.63 -57.57 42.98
C ARG A 194 -63.52 -58.47 44.20
N MET A 195 -63.56 -57.89 45.39
CA MET A 195 -63.51 -58.63 46.65
C MET A 195 -64.94 -58.98 47.08
N GLU A 196 -65.21 -60.26 47.28
CA GLU A 196 -66.47 -60.73 47.84
C GLU A 196 -66.50 -60.58 49.37
N SER A 197 -67.68 -60.66 49.97
CA SER A 197 -67.92 -60.49 51.42
C SER A 197 -67.26 -61.56 52.30
N ASN A 198 -66.77 -62.64 51.69
CA ASN A 198 -65.98 -63.70 52.33
C ASN A 198 -64.45 -63.44 52.30
N GLY A 199 -64.01 -62.35 51.65
CA GLY A 199 -62.59 -61.96 51.54
C GLY A 199 -61.83 -62.60 50.37
N ASN A 200 -62.49 -63.37 49.49
CA ASN A 200 -61.86 -63.91 48.29
C ASN A 200 -61.90 -62.90 47.13
N LEU A 201 -60.85 -62.86 46.31
CA LEU A 201 -60.71 -61.95 45.16
C LEU A 201 -60.90 -62.72 43.85
N GLU A 202 -61.98 -62.42 43.12
CA GLU A 202 -62.20 -62.96 41.77
C GLU A 202 -61.77 -61.97 40.69
N ARG A 203 -61.25 -62.52 39.59
CA ARG A 203 -60.74 -61.81 38.43
C ARG A 203 -61.89 -61.53 37.46
N MET A 204 -62.20 -60.27 37.22
CA MET A 204 -63.25 -59.89 36.26
C MET A 204 -62.62 -59.86 34.86
N ASP A 205 -62.93 -60.86 34.05
CA ASP A 205 -62.70 -60.78 32.61
C ASP A 205 -63.81 -59.94 31.96
N LYS A 206 -63.51 -59.25 30.86
CA LYS A 206 -64.42 -58.30 30.19
C LYS A 206 -65.73 -58.96 29.74
#